data_AF-A0AAQ3XIM4-F1
#
_entry.id   AF-A0AAQ3XIM4-F1
#
_cell.length_a   1.000
_cell.length_b   1.000
_cell.length_c   1.000
_cell.angle_alpha   90.00
_cell.angle_beta   90.00
_cell.angle_gamma   90.00
#
_symmetry.space_group_name_H-M   'P 1'
#
loop_
_entity.id
_entity.type
_entity.pdbx_description
1 polymer ?
#
loop_
_entity_poly.entity_id
_entity_poly.type
_entity_poly.pdbx_seq_one_letter_code
_entity_poly.pdbx_strand_id
1 'polypeptide(L)'
;MKRKMASLDPSQTPERCSVDRFQKMDLPVDPIMAAKAYKYKAELLLKEYLLADSYVLYTAVLGGLLMCKLSYDFTHMISSVYFKGYASLTKMRKIEWNNRGMSTVHAIFITIMSVYLVFMSDLFSDQLDGPVTLRSSHLSNLTLGVSVGYFIADLAMIFWFYPSLGGMEYVFHHVLSLVCGVYAMLSGEGQLYAYMVLISETTTPGINLRWYLDVAGRKNSKAYLLNGVAMFVTWLCASIERNAFMQVARIVLFIYLFYHILTNYDQVKQMDTFACLLISVVPTILFVMNVIWFSKILRGLKKTLAKRHAE
;
A
#
# COMPACT_ATOMS: atom_id res chain seq x y z
N MET A 1 76.70 38.44 -30.85
CA MET A 1 77.29 37.17 -31.36
C MET A 1 76.21 36.08 -31.23
N LYS A 2 75.97 35.31 -32.29
CA LYS A 2 74.76 34.47 -32.55
C LYS A 2 74.47 33.34 -31.53
N ARG A 3 73.19 32.89 -31.59
CA ARG A 3 72.57 31.57 -31.26
C ARG A 3 71.76 31.56 -29.95
N LYS A 4 70.57 30.94 -29.83
CA LYS A 4 69.73 30.09 -30.70
C LYS A 4 68.31 30.09 -30.08
N MET A 5 67.27 30.06 -30.91
CA MET A 5 65.90 29.70 -30.50
C MET A 5 65.86 28.29 -29.90
N ALA A 6 65.13 28.12 -28.80
CA ALA A 6 64.58 26.85 -28.35
C ALA A 6 63.08 27.04 -28.11
N SER A 7 62.31 26.15 -28.72
CA SER A 7 60.86 26.06 -28.79
C SER A 7 60.20 25.83 -27.43
N LEU A 8 59.10 26.54 -27.18
CA LEU A 8 58.12 26.22 -26.14
C LEU A 8 57.41 24.91 -26.51
N ASP A 9 57.48 23.92 -25.61
CA ASP A 9 56.69 22.67 -25.67
C ASP A 9 55.26 22.94 -25.17
N PRO A 10 54.20 22.73 -25.98
CA PRO A 10 52.82 23.03 -25.61
C PRO A 10 52.10 21.82 -24.97
N SER A 11 52.73 21.14 -24.00
CA SER A 11 52.13 19.93 -23.37
C SER A 11 51.84 20.03 -21.87
N GLN A 12 51.87 21.21 -21.27
CA GLN A 12 51.31 21.43 -19.93
C GLN A 12 49.85 21.92 -20.01
N THR A 13 48.92 20.99 -20.24
CA THR A 13 47.49 21.17 -19.93
C THR A 13 47.08 20.23 -18.79
N PRO A 14 46.15 20.62 -17.89
CA PRO A 14 45.92 19.94 -16.62
C PRO A 14 45.13 18.63 -16.71
N GLU A 15 44.78 18.18 -17.92
CA GLU A 15 43.87 17.04 -18.14
C GLU A 15 44.55 15.66 -18.21
N ARG A 16 45.89 15.59 -18.19
CA ARG A 16 46.62 14.31 -18.21
C ARG A 16 47.07 13.82 -16.83
N CYS A 17 46.75 14.52 -15.75
CA CYS A 17 47.16 14.15 -14.37
C CYS A 17 46.10 13.35 -13.59
N SER A 18 44.89 13.18 -14.13
CA SER A 18 43.76 12.52 -13.46
C SER A 18 43.51 11.09 -13.93
N VAL A 19 43.96 10.71 -15.13
CA VAL A 19 43.75 9.35 -15.68
C VAL A 19 44.81 8.35 -15.19
N ASP A 20 46.07 8.78 -15.01
CA ASP A 20 47.14 7.91 -14.51
C ASP A 20 47.06 7.61 -13.00
N ARG A 21 46.28 8.38 -12.24
CA ARG A 21 46.09 8.14 -10.80
C ARG A 21 45.11 7.01 -10.48
N PHE A 22 44.37 6.53 -11.49
CA PHE A 22 43.41 5.43 -11.37
C PHE A 22 43.97 4.05 -11.76
N GLN A 23 45.23 3.96 -12.20
CA GLN A 23 45.80 2.70 -12.70
C GLN A 23 47.03 2.19 -11.93
N LYS A 24 47.43 2.84 -10.85
CA LYS A 24 48.45 2.32 -9.90
C LYS A 24 48.03 2.57 -8.46
N MET A 25 47.12 1.76 -7.98
CA MET A 25 47.09 1.43 -6.56
C MET A 25 47.78 0.07 -6.46
N ASP A 26 49.03 0.08 -6.01
CA ASP A 26 49.79 -1.15 -5.77
C ASP A 26 48.94 -2.08 -4.91
N LEU A 27 48.60 -3.24 -5.47
CA LEU A 27 47.91 -4.31 -4.73
C LEU A 27 48.76 -4.60 -3.49
N PRO A 28 48.17 -4.58 -2.27
CA PRO A 28 48.93 -4.82 -1.06
C PRO A 28 49.59 -6.20 -1.16
N VAL A 29 50.92 -6.21 -1.10
CA VAL A 29 51.78 -7.41 -1.23
C VAL A 29 51.54 -8.39 -0.07
N ASP A 30 50.86 -7.95 0.99
CA ASP A 30 50.39 -8.77 2.10
C ASP A 30 48.93 -9.25 1.88
N PRO A 31 48.69 -10.57 1.75
CA PRO A 31 47.35 -11.15 1.63
C PRO A 31 46.38 -10.72 2.74
N ILE A 32 46.88 -10.42 3.94
CA ILE A 32 46.07 -9.98 5.08
C ILE A 32 45.56 -8.55 4.85
N MET A 33 46.41 -7.66 4.33
CA MET A 33 45.98 -6.30 3.96
C MET A 33 45.01 -6.32 2.77
N ALA A 34 45.21 -7.19 1.78
CA ALA A 34 44.29 -7.38 0.68
C ALA A 34 42.91 -7.83 1.18
N ALA A 35 42.86 -8.87 2.02
CA ALA A 35 41.62 -9.37 2.60
C ALA A 35 40.87 -8.30 3.43
N LYS A 36 41.61 -7.49 4.21
CA LYS A 36 41.03 -6.38 4.98
C LYS A 36 40.47 -5.28 4.08
N ALA A 37 41.15 -4.95 2.98
CA ALA A 37 40.67 -3.98 1.99
C ALA A 37 39.41 -4.47 1.25
N TYR A 38 39.36 -5.75 0.88
CA TYR A 38 38.16 -6.35 0.29
C TYR A 38 36.98 -6.37 1.27
N LYS A 39 37.21 -6.75 2.53
CA LYS A 39 36.19 -6.73 3.58
C LYS A 39 35.64 -5.31 3.78
N TYR A 40 36.52 -4.32 3.90
CA TYR A 40 36.13 -2.92 4.04
C TYR A 40 35.33 -2.42 2.82
N LYS A 41 35.75 -2.78 1.60
CA LYS A 41 35.03 -2.41 0.37
C LYS A 41 33.65 -3.07 0.31
N ALA A 42 33.53 -4.33 0.73
CA ALA A 42 32.26 -5.03 0.82
C ALA A 42 31.32 -4.40 1.86
N GLU A 43 31.84 -4.04 3.04
CA GLU A 43 31.08 -3.33 4.09
C GLU A 43 30.61 -1.94 3.62
N LEU A 44 31.45 -1.21 2.88
CA LEU A 44 31.10 0.10 2.33
C LEU A 44 29.99 -0.03 1.28
N LEU A 45 30.13 -0.97 0.34
CA LEU A 45 29.10 -1.23 -0.69
C LEU A 45 27.78 -1.70 -0.06
N LEU A 46 27.84 -2.55 0.96
CA LEU A 46 26.67 -2.99 1.72
C LEU A 46 26.00 -1.79 2.40
N LYS A 47 26.77 -0.89 3.01
CA LYS A 47 26.24 0.31 3.66
C LYS A 47 25.61 1.27 2.65
N GLU A 48 26.25 1.50 1.51
CA GLU A 48 25.69 2.32 0.42
C GLU A 48 24.40 1.71 -0.14
N TYR A 49 24.37 0.39 -0.32
CA TYR A 49 23.18 -0.34 -0.79
C TYR A 49 22.01 -0.24 0.20
N LEU A 50 22.26 -0.49 1.49
CA LEU A 50 21.25 -0.37 2.55
C LEU A 50 20.71 1.07 2.70
N LEU A 51 21.59 2.07 2.53
CA LEU A 51 21.19 3.47 2.53
C LEU A 51 20.32 3.79 1.31
N ALA A 52 20.72 3.34 0.11
CA ALA A 52 19.95 3.53 -1.12
C ALA A 52 18.54 2.93 -1.01
N ASP A 53 18.41 1.70 -0.49
CA ASP A 53 17.12 1.06 -0.26
C ASP A 53 16.25 1.85 0.72
N SER A 54 16.86 2.39 1.78
CA SER A 54 16.14 3.23 2.76
C SER A 54 15.59 4.51 2.11
N TYR A 55 16.37 5.19 1.25
CA TYR A 55 15.90 6.39 0.53
C TYR A 55 14.72 6.07 -0.40
N VAL A 56 14.74 4.91 -1.06
CA VAL A 56 13.65 4.47 -1.94
C VAL A 56 12.35 4.29 -1.15
N LEU A 57 12.41 3.74 0.05
CA LEU A 57 11.23 3.61 0.92
C LEU A 57 10.67 4.96 1.37
N TYR A 58 11.53 5.88 1.85
CA TYR A 58 11.08 7.20 2.28
C TYR A 58 10.50 8.03 1.12
N THR A 59 11.12 7.95 -0.05
CA THR A 59 10.60 8.62 -1.25
C THR A 59 9.25 8.04 -1.68
N ALA A 60 9.02 6.73 -1.53
CA ALA A 60 7.71 6.13 -1.77
C ALA A 60 6.64 6.65 -0.79
N VAL A 61 6.97 6.79 0.50
CA VAL A 61 6.06 7.36 1.50
C VAL A 61 5.72 8.82 1.17
N LEU A 62 6.72 9.63 0.81
CA LEU A 62 6.51 11.01 0.35
C LEU A 62 5.67 11.05 -0.94
N GLY A 63 5.91 10.12 -1.86
CA GLY A 63 5.09 9.94 -3.06
C GLY A 63 3.63 9.61 -2.74
N GLY A 64 3.38 8.77 -1.74
CA GLY A 64 2.05 8.49 -1.23
C GLY A 64 1.35 9.71 -0.63
N LEU A 65 2.05 10.51 0.16
CA LEU A 65 1.54 11.78 0.71
C LEU A 65 1.20 12.77 -0.41
N LEU A 66 2.08 12.88 -1.43
CA LEU A 66 1.83 13.73 -2.60
C LEU A 66 0.62 13.24 -3.39
N MET A 67 0.50 11.94 -3.64
CA MET A 67 -0.65 11.33 -4.31
C MET A 67 -1.95 11.65 -3.55
N CYS A 68 -1.91 11.62 -2.21
CA CYS A 68 -3.07 11.99 -1.39
C CYS A 68 -3.48 13.44 -1.61
N LYS A 69 -2.53 14.37 -1.55
CA LYS A 69 -2.81 15.80 -1.79
C LYS A 69 -3.38 16.04 -3.19
N LEU A 70 -2.76 15.46 -4.21
CA LEU A 70 -3.20 15.57 -5.60
C LEU A 70 -4.61 14.99 -5.78
N SER A 71 -4.89 13.82 -5.20
CA SER A 71 -6.20 13.18 -5.29
C SER A 71 -7.29 13.99 -4.58
N TYR A 72 -6.97 14.58 -3.43
CA TYR A 72 -7.86 15.47 -2.71
C TYR A 72 -8.20 16.72 -3.54
N ASP A 73 -7.18 17.38 -4.10
CA ASP A 73 -7.36 18.59 -4.92
C ASP A 73 -8.10 18.30 -6.23
N PHE A 74 -7.77 17.18 -6.87
CA PHE A 74 -8.44 16.72 -8.08
C PHE A 74 -9.92 16.42 -7.80
N THR A 75 -10.22 15.75 -6.68
CA THR A 75 -11.60 15.51 -6.26
C THR A 75 -12.32 16.82 -6.02
N HIS A 76 -11.69 17.79 -5.35
CA HIS A 76 -12.26 19.11 -5.12
C HIS A 76 -12.57 19.83 -6.44
N MET A 77 -11.61 19.84 -7.38
CA MET A 77 -11.74 20.49 -8.69
C MET A 77 -12.86 19.88 -9.53
N ILE A 78 -12.88 18.55 -9.68
CA ILE A 78 -13.94 17.87 -10.44
C ILE A 78 -15.29 18.10 -9.76
N SER A 79 -15.34 18.02 -8.43
CA SER A 79 -16.61 18.16 -7.70
C SER A 79 -17.16 19.58 -7.80
N SER A 80 -16.31 20.61 -7.76
CA SER A 80 -16.75 22.00 -7.88
C SER A 80 -17.28 22.33 -9.28
N VAL A 81 -16.74 21.70 -10.33
CA VAL A 81 -17.16 21.93 -11.73
C VAL A 81 -18.41 21.12 -12.09
N TYR A 82 -18.42 19.82 -11.79
CA TYR A 82 -19.44 18.90 -12.32
C TYR A 82 -20.61 18.63 -11.36
N PHE A 83 -20.43 18.87 -10.05
CA PHE A 83 -21.45 18.57 -9.06
C PHE A 83 -22.03 19.86 -8.46
N LYS A 84 -23.15 20.34 -9.03
CA LYS A 84 -23.85 21.55 -8.55
C LYS A 84 -24.18 21.52 -7.04
N GLY A 85 -24.48 20.34 -6.50
CA GLY A 85 -24.74 20.14 -5.07
C GLY A 85 -23.50 20.20 -4.18
N TYR A 86 -22.29 20.12 -4.73
CA TYR A 86 -21.05 20.21 -3.96
C TYR A 86 -20.87 21.61 -3.37
N ALA A 87 -21.17 22.66 -4.13
CA ALA A 87 -21.02 24.04 -3.68
C ALA A 87 -21.88 24.36 -2.44
N SER A 88 -23.07 23.75 -2.33
CA SER A 88 -24.00 23.94 -1.21
C SER A 88 -23.70 23.07 0.02
N LEU A 89 -22.72 22.15 -0.05
CA LEU A 89 -22.33 21.36 1.11
C LEU A 89 -21.66 22.23 2.19
N THR A 90 -21.88 21.86 3.45
CA THR A 90 -21.16 22.46 4.59
C THR A 90 -19.66 22.23 4.46
N LYS A 91 -18.84 23.07 5.10
CA LYS A 91 -17.37 22.95 5.09
C LYS A 91 -16.92 21.53 5.49
N MET A 92 -17.51 20.96 6.54
CA MET A 92 -17.18 19.61 7.00
C MET A 92 -17.57 18.54 5.98
N ARG A 93 -18.74 18.65 5.35
CA ARG A 93 -19.17 17.70 4.31
C ARG A 93 -18.31 17.77 3.06
N LYS A 94 -17.79 18.94 2.69
CA LYS A 94 -16.81 19.09 1.59
C LYS A 94 -15.48 18.40 1.92
N ILE A 95 -15.04 18.50 3.17
CA ILE A 95 -13.82 17.80 3.64
C ILE A 95 -14.03 16.29 3.58
N GLU A 96 -15.13 15.76 4.12
CA GLU A 96 -15.45 14.32 4.03
C GLU A 96 -15.58 13.86 2.58
N TRP A 97 -16.22 14.67 1.73
CA TRP A 97 -16.36 14.40 0.30
C TRP A 97 -15.01 14.26 -0.38
N ASN A 98 -14.11 15.23 -0.19
CA ASN A 98 -12.78 15.18 -0.81
C ASN A 98 -11.92 14.05 -0.23
N ASN A 99 -12.05 13.77 1.07
CA ASN A 99 -11.36 12.67 1.73
C ASN A 99 -11.76 11.31 1.14
N ARG A 100 -13.05 11.12 0.85
CA ARG A 100 -13.56 9.92 0.17
C ARG A 100 -13.04 9.78 -1.26
N GLY A 101 -12.71 10.89 -1.92
CA GLY A 101 -12.09 10.87 -3.24
C GLY A 101 -10.66 10.37 -3.17
N MET A 102 -9.88 10.92 -2.23
CA MET A 102 -8.54 10.45 -1.92
C MET A 102 -8.49 8.96 -1.57
N SER A 103 -9.36 8.48 -0.67
CA SER A 103 -9.41 7.06 -0.31
C SER A 103 -9.87 6.15 -1.46
N THR A 104 -10.73 6.65 -2.36
CA THR A 104 -11.12 5.90 -3.56
C THR A 104 -9.94 5.69 -4.51
N VAL A 105 -9.12 6.72 -4.74
CA VAL A 105 -7.92 6.61 -5.61
C VAL A 105 -6.92 5.62 -5.00
N HIS A 106 -6.63 5.75 -3.70
CA HIS A 106 -5.76 4.81 -3.00
C HIS A 106 -6.29 3.38 -3.08
N ALA A 107 -7.57 3.16 -2.79
CA ALA A 107 -8.16 1.83 -2.78
C ALA A 107 -8.08 1.14 -4.16
N ILE A 108 -8.29 1.88 -5.25
CA ILE A 108 -8.11 1.37 -6.61
C ILE A 108 -6.65 0.98 -6.86
N PHE A 109 -5.72 1.88 -6.55
CA PHE A 109 -4.28 1.65 -6.72
C PHE A 109 -3.83 0.40 -5.95
N ILE A 110 -4.09 0.34 -4.65
CA ILE A 110 -3.58 -0.73 -3.80
C ILE A 110 -4.24 -2.07 -4.11
N THR A 111 -5.52 -2.08 -4.50
CA THR A 111 -6.22 -3.29 -4.93
C THR A 111 -5.55 -3.88 -6.17
N ILE A 112 -5.34 -3.05 -7.22
CA ILE A 112 -4.72 -3.50 -8.47
C ILE A 112 -3.32 -4.06 -8.20
N MET A 113 -2.51 -3.31 -7.44
CA MET A 113 -1.16 -3.74 -7.10
C MET A 113 -1.13 -5.00 -6.24
N SER A 114 -2.04 -5.14 -5.27
CA SER A 114 -2.10 -6.32 -4.40
C SER A 114 -2.52 -7.57 -5.18
N VAL A 115 -3.52 -7.47 -6.07
CA VAL A 115 -3.93 -8.59 -6.94
C VAL A 115 -2.79 -8.97 -7.87
N TYR A 116 -2.11 -7.99 -8.47
CA TYR A 116 -0.97 -8.24 -9.33
C TYR A 116 0.16 -8.96 -8.57
N LEU A 117 0.59 -8.43 -7.42
CA LEU A 117 1.70 -8.99 -6.65
C LEU A 117 1.37 -10.39 -6.10
N VAL A 118 0.15 -10.62 -5.59
CA VAL A 118 -0.23 -11.89 -4.97
C VAL A 118 -0.51 -12.99 -5.99
N PHE A 119 -1.16 -12.68 -7.12
CA PHE A 119 -1.69 -13.70 -8.03
C PHE A 119 -1.09 -13.70 -9.44
N MET A 120 -0.54 -12.57 -9.90
CA MET A 120 -0.05 -12.45 -11.28
C MET A 120 1.47 -12.38 -11.37
N SER A 121 2.14 -11.95 -10.30
CA SER A 121 3.60 -11.91 -10.22
C SER A 121 4.14 -13.21 -9.64
N ASP A 122 5.36 -13.56 -10.03
CA ASP A 122 6.04 -14.74 -9.48
C ASP A 122 6.57 -14.53 -8.05
N LEU A 123 6.44 -13.32 -7.48
CA LEU A 123 7.05 -12.92 -6.19
C LEU A 123 6.71 -13.88 -5.04
N PHE A 124 5.46 -14.34 -4.99
CA PHE A 124 4.97 -15.25 -3.94
C PHE A 124 4.66 -16.65 -4.47
N SER A 125 5.24 -17.03 -5.62
CA SER A 125 5.09 -18.37 -6.20
C SER A 125 5.82 -19.43 -5.38
N ASP A 126 5.20 -20.60 -5.22
CA ASP A 126 5.82 -21.76 -4.55
C ASP A 126 7.04 -22.32 -5.30
N GLN A 127 7.27 -21.87 -6.55
CA GLN A 127 8.39 -22.31 -7.38
C GLN A 127 9.71 -21.62 -7.04
N LEU A 128 9.68 -20.49 -6.34
CA LEU A 128 10.88 -19.80 -5.90
C LEU A 128 11.44 -20.43 -4.62
N ASP A 129 12.74 -20.34 -4.43
CA ASP A 129 13.40 -20.82 -3.22
C ASP A 129 13.18 -19.89 -2.01
N GLY A 130 13.27 -20.46 -0.81
CA GLY A 130 13.17 -19.74 0.47
C GLY A 130 11.74 -19.53 0.98
N PRO A 131 11.56 -19.03 2.22
CA PRO A 131 10.24 -18.88 2.82
C PRO A 131 9.46 -17.71 2.17
N VAL A 132 8.22 -17.97 1.73
CA VAL A 132 7.35 -16.97 1.08
C VAL A 132 7.04 -15.78 1.99
N THR A 133 7.14 -15.99 3.30
CA THR A 133 6.92 -14.99 4.35
C THR A 133 8.03 -13.95 4.47
N LEU A 134 9.22 -14.20 3.91
CA LEU A 134 10.37 -13.27 3.94
C LEU A 134 10.67 -12.64 2.57
N ARG A 135 9.78 -12.84 1.60
CA ARG A 135 9.97 -12.34 0.23
C ARG A 135 9.42 -10.94 0.07
N SER A 136 10.24 -10.09 -0.55
CA SER A 136 9.89 -8.75 -0.97
C SER A 136 10.61 -8.39 -2.27
N SER A 137 10.17 -7.33 -2.92
CA SER A 137 10.75 -6.77 -4.14
C SER A 137 10.73 -5.24 -4.06
N HIS A 138 11.51 -4.56 -4.90
CA HIS A 138 11.43 -3.10 -4.97
C HIS A 138 10.01 -2.62 -5.31
N LEU A 139 9.30 -3.31 -6.21
CA LEU A 139 7.93 -2.93 -6.59
C LEU A 139 6.95 -3.10 -5.42
N SER A 140 7.07 -4.19 -4.64
CA SER A 140 6.23 -4.40 -3.47
C SER A 140 6.53 -3.36 -2.38
N ASN A 141 7.81 -3.13 -2.07
CA ASN A 141 8.26 -2.10 -1.15
C ASN A 141 7.75 -0.70 -1.51
N LEU A 142 7.86 -0.30 -2.78
CA LEU A 142 7.32 0.97 -3.29
C LEU A 142 5.80 1.04 -3.13
N THR A 143 5.09 -0.05 -3.45
CA THR A 143 3.62 -0.13 -3.34
C THR A 143 3.15 0.04 -1.89
N LEU A 144 3.84 -0.62 -0.94
CA LEU A 144 3.56 -0.45 0.49
C LEU A 144 3.92 0.95 0.96
N GLY A 145 5.03 1.53 0.50
CA GLY A 145 5.42 2.90 0.84
C GLY A 145 4.38 3.93 0.44
N VAL A 146 3.85 3.84 -0.79
CA VAL A 146 2.74 4.70 -1.23
C VAL A 146 1.51 4.52 -0.32
N SER A 147 1.20 3.28 0.07
CA SER A 147 0.09 2.97 0.97
C SER A 147 0.30 3.50 2.40
N VAL A 148 1.52 3.41 2.93
CA VAL A 148 1.90 3.98 4.23
C VAL A 148 1.72 5.50 4.21
N GLY A 149 2.17 6.17 3.14
CA GLY A 149 1.93 7.61 2.97
C GLY A 149 0.44 7.96 3.00
N TYR A 150 -0.40 7.16 2.35
CA TYR A 150 -1.84 7.30 2.43
C TYR A 150 -2.40 7.10 3.84
N PHE A 151 -2.04 6.02 4.53
CA PHE A 151 -2.53 5.76 5.88
C PHE A 151 -2.13 6.86 6.85
N ILE A 152 -0.94 7.45 6.72
CA ILE A 152 -0.52 8.61 7.51
C ILE A 152 -1.42 9.82 7.22
N ALA A 153 -1.64 10.16 5.94
CA ALA A 153 -2.47 11.31 5.58
C ALA A 153 -3.93 11.17 6.04
N ASP A 154 -4.53 10.00 5.81
CA ASP A 154 -5.93 9.75 6.16
C ASP A 154 -6.10 9.68 7.68
N LEU A 155 -5.19 9.03 8.41
CA LEU A 155 -5.22 9.00 9.87
C LEU A 155 -5.04 10.40 10.47
N ALA A 156 -4.15 11.22 9.91
CA ALA A 156 -3.97 12.61 10.35
C ALA A 156 -5.27 13.42 10.16
N MET A 157 -5.97 13.25 9.03
CA MET A 157 -7.27 13.90 8.82
C MET A 157 -8.35 13.37 9.77
N ILE A 158 -8.42 12.05 9.97
CA ILE A 158 -9.37 11.44 10.91
C ILE A 158 -9.19 12.02 12.32
N PHE A 159 -7.96 12.14 12.82
CA PHE A 159 -7.70 12.74 14.13
C PHE A 159 -8.02 14.23 14.15
N TRP A 160 -7.61 14.98 13.12
CA TRP A 160 -7.82 16.42 13.06
C TRP A 160 -9.30 16.81 13.06
N PHE A 161 -10.14 16.02 12.41
CA PHE A 161 -11.57 16.26 12.29
C PHE A 161 -12.42 15.28 13.09
N TYR A 162 -11.83 14.55 14.05
CA TYR A 162 -12.56 13.61 14.90
C TYR A 162 -13.65 14.34 15.71
N PRO A 163 -14.87 13.81 15.84
CA PRO A 163 -15.39 12.53 15.31
C PRO A 163 -16.12 12.66 13.95
N SER A 164 -15.95 13.76 13.22
CA SER A 164 -16.76 14.10 12.05
C SER A 164 -16.42 13.28 10.80
N LEU A 165 -15.20 12.75 10.67
CA LEU A 165 -14.77 11.92 9.53
C LEU A 165 -14.91 10.40 9.76
N GLY A 166 -15.21 9.97 10.98
CA GLY A 166 -15.37 8.54 11.30
C GLY A 166 -15.44 8.28 12.79
N GLY A 167 -16.03 7.13 13.16
CA GLY A 167 -16.02 6.61 14.52
C GLY A 167 -14.71 5.93 14.90
N MET A 168 -14.60 5.49 16.16
CA MET A 168 -13.41 4.81 16.70
C MET A 168 -13.02 3.56 15.91
N GLU A 169 -13.98 2.88 15.28
CA GLU A 169 -13.71 1.73 14.41
C GLU A 169 -12.80 2.09 13.23
N TYR A 170 -12.93 3.29 12.66
CA TYR A 170 -12.06 3.76 11.59
C TYR A 170 -10.67 4.07 12.14
N VAL A 171 -10.58 4.71 13.30
CA VAL A 171 -9.29 4.98 13.95
C VAL A 171 -8.52 3.68 14.18
N PHE A 172 -9.15 2.68 14.79
CA PHE A 172 -8.51 1.38 15.03
C PHE A 172 -8.11 0.69 13.72
N HIS A 173 -8.99 0.71 12.71
CA HIS A 173 -8.67 0.14 11.40
C HIS A 173 -7.42 0.79 10.78
N HIS A 174 -7.37 2.12 10.71
CA HIS A 174 -6.27 2.85 10.10
C HIS A 174 -4.96 2.73 10.90
N VAL A 175 -5.02 2.72 12.23
CA VAL A 175 -3.83 2.51 13.06
C VAL A 175 -3.25 1.11 12.85
N LEU A 176 -4.10 0.07 12.86
CA LEU A 176 -3.65 -1.30 12.63
C LEU A 176 -3.05 -1.47 11.23
N SER A 177 -3.73 -0.93 10.20
CA SER A 177 -3.23 -0.96 8.82
C SER A 177 -1.91 -0.20 8.67
N LEU A 178 -1.74 0.94 9.35
CA LEU A 178 -0.51 1.71 9.33
C LEU A 178 0.66 0.96 9.98
N VAL A 179 0.45 0.38 11.17
CA VAL A 179 1.49 -0.37 11.89
C VAL A 179 1.93 -1.59 11.07
N CYS A 180 0.98 -2.36 10.54
CA CYS A 180 1.29 -3.49 9.65
C CYS A 180 2.01 -3.04 8.38
N GLY A 181 1.53 -1.97 7.73
CA GLY A 181 2.11 -1.46 6.49
C GLY A 181 3.54 -0.98 6.67
N VAL A 182 3.81 -0.20 7.72
CA VAL A 182 5.16 0.29 8.06
C VAL A 182 6.08 -0.89 8.36
N TYR A 183 5.64 -1.84 9.17
CA TYR A 183 6.46 -2.99 9.53
C TYR A 183 6.79 -3.84 8.29
N ALA A 184 5.79 -4.23 7.50
CA ALA A 184 5.99 -5.07 6.31
C ALA A 184 6.83 -4.38 5.23
N MET A 185 6.73 -3.04 5.12
CA MET A 185 7.55 -2.24 4.21
C MET A 185 9.02 -2.21 4.65
N LEU A 186 9.30 -1.98 5.93
CA LEU A 186 10.67 -1.80 6.44
C LEU A 186 11.41 -3.13 6.63
N SER A 187 10.71 -4.16 7.08
CA SER A 187 11.30 -5.49 7.33
C SER A 187 11.34 -6.36 6.06
N GLY A 188 10.46 -6.10 5.10
CA GLY A 188 10.24 -7.02 3.97
C GLY A 188 9.49 -8.30 4.36
N GLU A 189 9.12 -8.47 5.63
CA GLU A 189 8.47 -9.67 6.14
C GLU A 189 6.95 -9.57 6.08
N GLY A 190 6.28 -10.69 5.81
CA GLY A 190 4.82 -10.80 5.87
C GLY A 190 4.08 -10.02 4.78
N GLN A 191 4.78 -9.57 3.73
CA GLN A 191 4.19 -8.78 2.66
C GLN A 191 3.06 -9.51 1.94
N LEU A 192 3.19 -10.82 1.74
CA LEU A 192 2.12 -11.66 1.18
C LEU A 192 0.80 -11.45 1.93
N TYR A 193 0.83 -11.57 3.25
CA TYR A 193 -0.36 -11.44 4.09
C TYR A 193 -0.86 -9.99 4.15
N ALA A 194 0.05 -9.01 4.18
CA ALA A 194 -0.33 -7.61 4.08
C ALA A 194 -1.11 -7.33 2.79
N TYR A 195 -0.63 -7.81 1.63
CA TYR A 195 -1.33 -7.64 0.36
C TYR A 195 -2.64 -8.40 0.28
N MET A 196 -2.70 -9.63 0.80
CA MET A 196 -3.97 -10.35 0.91
C MET A 196 -5.01 -9.53 1.70
N VAL A 197 -4.62 -8.90 2.82
CA VAL A 197 -5.53 -8.02 3.55
C VAL A 197 -5.89 -6.76 2.73
N LEU A 198 -4.94 -6.16 2.02
CA LEU A 198 -5.14 -4.93 1.24
C LEU A 198 -6.03 -5.11 0.00
N ILE A 199 -6.13 -6.31 -0.59
CA ILE A 199 -7.14 -6.62 -1.63
C ILE A 199 -8.55 -6.26 -1.16
N SER A 200 -8.78 -6.31 0.15
CA SER A 200 -10.08 -6.04 0.71
C SER A 200 -10.53 -4.56 0.62
N GLU A 201 -9.62 -3.65 0.26
CA GLU A 201 -9.90 -2.26 -0.13
C GLU A 201 -10.73 -2.14 -1.41
N THR A 202 -10.87 -3.22 -2.20
CA THR A 202 -11.75 -3.25 -3.39
C THR A 202 -13.17 -2.76 -3.10
N THR A 203 -13.63 -2.91 -1.85
CA THR A 203 -14.97 -2.49 -1.43
C THR A 203 -15.11 -0.97 -1.21
N THR A 204 -14.00 -0.28 -0.92
CA THR A 204 -13.96 1.14 -0.56
C THR A 204 -14.52 2.06 -1.66
N PRO A 205 -14.16 1.92 -2.95
CA PRO A 205 -14.76 2.71 -4.04
C PRO A 205 -16.28 2.56 -4.12
N GLY A 206 -16.80 1.33 -3.92
CA GLY A 206 -18.22 1.05 -3.93
C GLY A 206 -18.96 1.74 -2.79
N ILE A 207 -18.40 1.67 -1.57
CA ILE A 207 -18.93 2.34 -0.37
C ILE A 207 -18.93 3.86 -0.55
N ASN A 208 -17.83 4.43 -1.06
CA ASN A 208 -17.71 5.87 -1.29
C ASN A 208 -18.68 6.37 -2.36
N LEU A 209 -18.84 5.64 -3.47
CA LEU A 209 -19.82 5.95 -4.50
C LEU A 209 -21.25 5.97 -3.93
N ARG A 210 -21.59 4.99 -3.10
CA ARG A 210 -22.90 4.95 -2.42
C ARG A 210 -23.13 6.18 -1.55
N TRP A 211 -22.11 6.59 -0.79
CA TRP A 211 -22.17 7.78 0.05
C TRP A 211 -22.31 9.07 -0.78
N TYR A 212 -21.58 9.20 -1.90
CA TYR A 212 -21.73 10.36 -2.79
C TYR A 212 -23.14 10.49 -3.35
N LEU A 213 -23.73 9.36 -3.76
CA LEU A 213 -25.10 9.34 -4.26
C LEU A 213 -26.12 9.66 -3.15
N ASP A 214 -25.86 9.25 -1.90
CA ASP A 214 -26.67 9.62 -0.74
C ASP A 214 -26.65 11.14 -0.50
N VAL A 215 -25.45 11.71 -0.35
CA VAL A 215 -25.25 13.14 -0.08
C VAL A 215 -25.77 14.02 -1.22
N ALA A 216 -25.70 13.53 -2.46
CA ALA A 216 -26.28 14.21 -3.62
C ALA A 216 -27.82 14.10 -3.71
N GLY A 217 -28.50 13.48 -2.73
CA GLY A 217 -29.95 13.28 -2.73
C GLY A 217 -30.44 12.25 -3.75
N ARG A 218 -29.56 11.39 -4.27
CA ARG A 218 -29.84 10.46 -5.38
C ARG A 218 -30.09 9.01 -4.94
N LYS A 219 -30.62 8.79 -3.73
CA LYS A 219 -30.97 7.45 -3.22
C LYS A 219 -31.93 6.66 -4.12
N ASN A 220 -32.85 7.35 -4.78
CA ASN A 220 -33.86 6.73 -5.64
C ASN A 220 -33.36 6.53 -7.09
N SER A 221 -32.10 6.86 -7.38
CA SER A 221 -31.56 6.75 -8.74
C SER A 221 -31.22 5.30 -9.12
N LYS A 222 -31.30 4.98 -10.41
CA LYS A 222 -30.81 3.70 -10.96
C LYS A 222 -29.35 3.45 -10.62
N ALA A 223 -28.52 4.50 -10.53
CA ALA A 223 -27.11 4.40 -10.15
C ALA A 223 -26.93 3.94 -8.70
N TYR A 224 -27.76 4.41 -7.76
CA TYR A 224 -27.72 3.97 -6.35
C TYR A 224 -28.17 2.52 -6.20
N LEU A 225 -29.18 2.12 -6.97
CA LEU A 225 -29.61 0.73 -7.05
C LEU A 225 -28.52 -0.15 -7.67
N LEU A 226 -27.98 0.24 -8.83
CA LEU A 226 -26.94 -0.51 -9.53
C LEU A 226 -25.66 -0.61 -8.70
N ASN A 227 -25.25 0.44 -8.00
CA ASN A 227 -24.13 0.37 -7.06
C ASN A 227 -24.43 -0.59 -5.90
N GLY A 228 -25.64 -0.53 -5.33
CA GLY A 228 -26.05 -1.48 -4.28
C GLY A 228 -26.08 -2.92 -4.78
N VAL A 229 -26.60 -3.15 -5.99
CA VAL A 229 -26.63 -4.45 -6.66
C VAL A 229 -25.21 -4.88 -7.02
N ALA A 230 -24.35 -4.02 -7.55
CA ALA A 230 -22.96 -4.36 -7.85
C ALA A 230 -22.18 -4.70 -6.58
N MET A 231 -22.32 -3.93 -5.50
CA MET A 231 -21.75 -4.29 -4.19
C MET A 231 -22.31 -5.62 -3.67
N PHE A 232 -23.56 -5.95 -3.99
CA PHE A 232 -24.21 -7.22 -3.67
C PHE A 232 -23.87 -8.35 -4.66
N VAL A 233 -23.50 -8.07 -5.91
CA VAL A 233 -23.21 -9.04 -6.98
C VAL A 233 -21.72 -9.35 -7.04
N THR A 234 -20.84 -8.37 -6.85
CA THR A 234 -19.44 -8.61 -6.44
C THR A 234 -19.39 -9.41 -5.13
N TRP A 235 -20.48 -9.39 -4.34
CA TRP A 235 -20.70 -10.26 -3.19
C TRP A 235 -21.29 -11.65 -3.55
N LEU A 236 -21.97 -11.82 -4.70
CA LEU A 236 -22.66 -13.06 -5.13
C LEU A 236 -21.97 -13.86 -6.27
N CYS A 237 -21.10 -13.27 -7.10
CA CYS A 237 -20.56 -13.90 -8.31
C CYS A 237 -19.05 -14.17 -8.23
N ALA A 238 -18.70 -15.19 -7.44
CA ALA A 238 -17.48 -16.00 -7.55
C ALA A 238 -17.68 -17.36 -6.84
N SER A 239 -18.55 -18.23 -7.37
CA SER A 239 -18.57 -19.69 -7.14
C SER A 239 -19.65 -20.30 -8.03
N ILE A 240 -19.21 -20.80 -9.18
CA ILE A 240 -19.94 -21.78 -9.97
C ILE A 240 -19.87 -23.10 -9.18
N GLU A 241 -21.05 -23.71 -8.98
CA GLU A 241 -21.35 -25.01 -8.36
C GLU A 241 -21.56 -25.14 -6.83
N ARG A 242 -22.82 -25.44 -6.51
CA ARG A 242 -23.39 -26.16 -5.34
C ARG A 242 -23.20 -25.56 -3.93
N ASN A 243 -24.30 -24.94 -3.47
CA ASN A 243 -24.81 -24.92 -2.09
C ASN A 243 -23.87 -24.41 -0.98
N ALA A 244 -23.66 -23.09 -0.90
CA ALA A 244 -23.83 -22.29 0.33
C ALA A 244 -23.47 -20.81 0.10
N PHE A 245 -24.48 -19.96 0.33
CA PHE A 245 -24.45 -18.54 0.71
C PHE A 245 -23.10 -17.79 0.61
N MET A 246 -22.94 -17.01 -0.46
CA MET A 246 -21.69 -16.32 -0.76
C MET A 246 -21.55 -15.01 0.00
N GLN A 247 -20.89 -15.10 1.15
CA GLN A 247 -20.11 -14.00 1.75
C GLN A 247 -18.61 -14.16 1.41
N VAL A 248 -18.32 -14.81 0.28
CA VAL A 248 -17.14 -15.65 0.13
C VAL A 248 -15.88 -14.82 -0.13
N ALA A 249 -15.84 -13.76 -0.94
CA ALA A 249 -14.54 -13.14 -1.27
C ALA A 249 -13.73 -12.60 -0.06
N ARG A 250 -14.28 -11.74 0.82
CA ARG A 250 -13.52 -11.19 1.97
C ARG A 250 -13.39 -12.21 3.10
N ILE A 251 -14.46 -12.93 3.46
CA ILE A 251 -14.38 -13.95 4.52
C ILE A 251 -13.52 -15.15 4.09
N VAL A 252 -13.64 -15.63 2.86
CA VAL A 252 -12.75 -16.67 2.30
C VAL A 252 -11.35 -16.17 2.11
N LEU A 253 -11.12 -14.91 1.72
CA LEU A 253 -9.76 -14.37 1.70
C LEU A 253 -9.12 -14.39 3.08
N PHE A 254 -9.87 -14.03 4.14
CA PHE A 254 -9.38 -14.13 5.51
C PHE A 254 -9.24 -15.59 5.98
N ILE A 255 -10.18 -16.48 5.66
CA ILE A 255 -10.08 -17.92 5.97
C ILE A 255 -8.87 -18.53 5.24
N TYR A 256 -8.67 -18.19 3.98
CA TYR A 256 -7.54 -18.60 3.17
C TYR A 256 -6.24 -18.05 3.73
N LEU A 257 -6.21 -16.78 4.16
CA LEU A 257 -5.08 -16.20 4.86
C LEU A 257 -4.75 -16.99 6.13
N PHE A 258 -5.74 -17.29 6.98
CA PHE A 258 -5.51 -18.10 8.18
C PHE A 258 -5.08 -19.53 7.85
N TYR A 259 -5.71 -20.16 6.87
CA TYR A 259 -5.33 -21.47 6.38
C TYR A 259 -3.87 -21.47 5.92
N HIS A 260 -3.47 -20.50 5.09
CA HIS A 260 -2.12 -20.36 4.57
C HIS A 260 -1.10 -20.11 5.70
N ILE A 261 -1.43 -19.29 6.70
CA ILE A 261 -0.60 -19.09 7.89
C ILE A 261 -0.40 -20.41 8.66
N LEU A 262 -1.48 -21.19 8.84
CA LEU A 262 -1.43 -22.44 9.59
C LEU A 262 -0.70 -23.55 8.84
N THR A 263 -0.90 -23.68 7.52
CA THR A 263 -0.20 -24.68 6.70
C THR A 263 1.27 -24.34 6.51
N ASN A 264 1.62 -23.05 6.48
CA ASN A 264 3.00 -22.57 6.34
C ASN A 264 3.59 -22.11 7.68
N TYR A 265 3.16 -22.73 8.78
CA TYR A 265 3.54 -22.32 10.13
C TYR A 265 5.07 -22.36 10.36
N ASP A 266 5.77 -23.31 9.74
CA ASP A 266 7.23 -23.39 9.83
C ASP A 266 7.93 -22.22 9.14
N GLN A 267 7.33 -21.64 8.09
CA GLN A 267 7.84 -20.41 7.46
C GLN A 267 7.47 -19.16 8.26
N VAL A 268 6.30 -19.17 8.91
CA VAL A 268 5.88 -18.09 9.80
C VAL A 268 6.80 -17.98 11.01
N LYS A 269 7.19 -19.10 11.62
CA LYS A 269 8.13 -19.15 12.75
C LYS A 269 9.52 -18.58 12.46
N GLN A 270 9.90 -18.47 11.19
CA GLN A 270 11.18 -17.90 10.77
C GLN A 270 11.16 -16.37 10.72
N MET A 271 9.98 -15.76 10.71
CA MET A 271 9.83 -14.30 10.78
C MET A 271 10.16 -13.79 12.18
N ASP A 272 10.39 -12.48 12.30
CA ASP A 272 10.54 -11.87 13.61
C ASP A 272 9.29 -12.08 14.50
N THR A 273 9.51 -12.07 15.81
CA THR A 273 8.44 -12.26 16.80
C THR A 273 7.35 -11.20 16.64
N PHE A 274 7.75 -9.95 16.35
CA PHE A 274 6.78 -8.88 16.13
C PHE A 274 5.98 -9.09 14.84
N ALA A 275 6.62 -9.58 13.77
CA ALA A 275 5.92 -9.94 12.54
C ALA A 275 4.87 -11.02 12.78
N CYS A 276 5.24 -12.09 13.50
CA CYS A 276 4.34 -13.18 13.87
C CYS A 276 3.10 -12.67 14.62
N LEU A 277 3.31 -11.74 15.56
CA LEU A 277 2.22 -11.10 16.30
C LEU A 277 1.31 -10.29 15.37
N LEU A 278 1.88 -9.48 14.48
CA LEU A 278 1.11 -8.66 13.55
C LEU A 278 0.25 -9.49 12.60
N ILE A 279 0.82 -10.52 11.95
CA ILE A 279 0.09 -11.36 10.99
C ILE A 279 -0.97 -12.24 11.66
N SER A 280 -0.88 -12.46 12.98
CA SER A 280 -1.87 -13.21 13.73
C SER A 280 -2.98 -12.31 14.27
N VAL A 281 -2.61 -11.21 14.94
CA VAL A 281 -3.56 -10.35 15.67
C VAL A 281 -4.33 -9.43 14.72
N VAL A 282 -3.66 -8.77 13.79
CA VAL A 282 -4.30 -7.74 12.96
C VAL A 282 -5.36 -8.34 12.02
N PRO A 283 -5.07 -9.42 11.26
CA PRO A 283 -6.10 -10.05 10.46
C PRO A 283 -7.28 -10.56 11.28
N THR A 284 -7.05 -11.03 12.52
CA THR A 284 -8.13 -11.46 13.43
C THR A 284 -9.05 -10.30 13.80
N ILE A 285 -8.50 -9.15 14.19
CA ILE A 285 -9.30 -7.97 14.52
C ILE A 285 -10.08 -7.49 13.28
N LEU A 286 -9.43 -7.40 12.13
CA LEU A 286 -10.06 -6.97 10.88
C LEU A 286 -11.16 -7.94 10.43
N PHE A 287 -10.99 -9.25 10.65
CA PHE A 287 -12.01 -10.26 10.40
C PHE A 287 -13.26 -10.02 11.26
N VAL A 288 -13.08 -9.83 12.58
CA VAL A 288 -14.18 -9.53 13.50
C VAL A 288 -14.92 -8.25 13.11
N MET A 289 -14.18 -7.20 12.76
CA MET A 289 -14.77 -5.94 12.28
C MET A 289 -15.62 -6.14 11.03
N ASN A 290 -15.14 -6.93 10.07
CA ASN A 290 -15.88 -7.27 8.86
C ASN A 290 -17.19 -8.02 9.15
N VAL A 291 -17.17 -8.98 10.08
CA VAL A 291 -18.37 -9.71 10.52
C VAL A 291 -19.39 -8.78 11.19
N ILE A 292 -18.92 -7.83 12.02
CA ILE A 292 -19.79 -6.83 12.66
C ILE A 292 -20.44 -5.92 11.62
N TRP A 293 -19.67 -5.37 10.69
CA TRP A 293 -20.20 -4.52 9.62
C TRP A 293 -21.19 -5.26 8.73
N PHE A 294 -20.89 -6.51 8.39
CA PHE A 294 -21.81 -7.37 7.66
C PHE A 294 -23.14 -7.56 8.41
N SER A 295 -23.06 -7.83 9.71
CA SER A 295 -24.26 -7.96 10.56
C SER A 295 -25.11 -6.69 10.55
N LYS A 296 -24.49 -5.50 10.49
CA LYS A 296 -25.21 -4.22 10.35
C LYS A 296 -25.90 -4.10 8.98
N ILE A 297 -25.24 -4.50 7.89
CA ILE A 297 -25.81 -4.47 6.53
C ILE A 297 -27.03 -5.40 6.43
N LEU A 298 -26.93 -6.64 6.92
CA LEU A 298 -28.04 -7.60 6.92
C LEU A 298 -29.25 -7.08 7.71
N ARG A 299 -29.01 -6.49 8.88
CA ARG A 299 -30.07 -5.88 9.69
C ARG A 299 -30.73 -4.71 8.94
N GLY A 300 -29.96 -3.90 8.22
CA GLY A 300 -30.46 -2.83 7.35
C GLY A 300 -31.33 -3.36 6.21
N LEU A 301 -30.90 -4.42 5.53
CA LEU A 301 -31.66 -5.05 4.45
C LEU A 301 -32.99 -5.64 4.96
N LYS A 302 -32.96 -6.39 6.07
CA LYS A 302 -34.17 -6.96 6.70
C LYS A 302 -35.19 -5.88 7.04
N LYS A 303 -34.76 -4.73 7.57
CA LYS A 303 -35.65 -3.59 7.87
C LYS A 303 -36.29 -3.00 6.61
N THR A 304 -35.54 -2.88 5.51
CA THR A 304 -36.07 -2.37 4.24
C THR A 304 -37.08 -3.32 3.60
N LEU A 305 -36.80 -4.63 3.65
CA LEU A 305 -37.73 -5.65 3.14
C LEU A 305 -39.00 -5.73 3.98
N ALA A 306 -38.89 -5.67 5.32
CA ALA A 306 -40.05 -5.67 6.20
C ALA A 306 -40.98 -4.47 5.96
N LYS A 307 -40.43 -3.28 5.66
CA LYS A 307 -41.24 -2.10 5.31
C LYS A 307 -42.00 -2.27 4.00
N ARG A 308 -41.40 -2.89 2.97
CA ARG A 308 -42.07 -3.15 1.69
C ARG A 308 -43.16 -4.22 1.74
N HIS A 309 -43.18 -5.06 2.77
CA HIS A 309 -44.24 -6.04 2.99
C HIS A 309 -45.38 -5.49 3.88
N ALA A 310 -45.19 -4.33 4.50
CA ALA A 310 -46.20 -3.66 5.33
C ALA A 310 -46.91 -2.51 4.59
N GLU A 311 -46.45 -2.16 3.38
CA GLU A 311 -47.10 -1.27 2.40
C GLU A 311 -47.83 -2.11 1.35
#